data_AF-A0A442BGE7-F1
#
_entry.id   AF-A0A442BGE7-F1
#
_cell.length_a   1.000
_cell.length_b   1.000
_cell.length_c   1.000
_cell.angle_alpha   90.00
_cell.angle_beta   90.00
_cell.angle_gamma   90.00
#
_symmetry.space_group_name_H-M   'P 1'
#
loop_
_entity.id
_entity.type
_entity.pdbx_description
1 polymer ?
#
loop_
_entity_poly.entity_id
_entity_poly.type
_entity_poly.pdbx_seq_one_letter_code
_entity_poly.pdbx_strand_id
1 'polypeptide(L)'
;MSFSSNAGPNTQFGTLVAKMTIGVRKYPISDDARVAILRQVIQYNHLQQRKIANRWLNFLSLDNKITLINPNFIKSVELIGDDVHPMPQYYRSEIYRALDDLDASGISEELKSECEIIVSKMGEEEAMRMVYYARVTYDSGEDEWNILDDGAAATFFGLEAASFAIPQSTFAEIEEEGYYRARFANLKHVAVMEVPSDRYHKLTRNRPITLRRRKMPPSNLNRAKAQRIQADAARED
;
A
#
# COMPACT_ATOMS: atom_id res chain seq x y z
N MET A 1 15.74 -4.33 17.89
CA MET A 1 14.66 -4.18 18.89
C MET A 1 13.46 -4.91 18.34
N SER A 2 13.15 -6.05 18.93
CA SER A 2 12.11 -6.99 18.48
C SER A 2 10.76 -6.47 18.94
N PHE A 3 9.86 -6.14 18.02
CA PHE A 3 8.48 -5.80 18.37
C PHE A 3 7.75 -7.09 18.71
N SER A 4 7.50 -7.29 20.01
CA SER A 4 6.64 -8.35 20.51
C SER A 4 5.20 -8.00 20.15
N SER A 5 4.63 -8.70 19.16
CA SER A 5 3.21 -8.60 18.79
C SER A 5 2.37 -9.38 19.81
N ASN A 6 2.07 -8.76 20.94
CA ASN A 6 0.95 -9.15 21.79
C ASN A 6 -0.11 -8.05 21.69
N ALA A 7 -0.84 -8.01 20.57
CA ALA A 7 -2.07 -7.26 20.47
C ALA A 7 -3.18 -8.13 21.07
N GLY A 8 -3.85 -7.63 22.11
CA GLY A 8 -5.15 -8.17 22.53
C GLY A 8 -6.20 -7.99 21.42
N PRO A 9 -7.46 -8.39 21.65
CA PRO A 9 -8.52 -8.10 20.68
C PRO A 9 -8.54 -6.59 20.40
N ASN A 10 -8.31 -6.19 19.14
CA ASN A 10 -8.31 -4.81 18.70
C ASN A 10 -9.62 -4.15 19.11
N THR A 11 -9.60 -3.35 20.18
CA THR A 11 -10.79 -2.62 20.64
C THR A 11 -11.18 -1.61 19.56
N GLN A 12 -12.42 -1.71 19.09
CA GLN A 12 -12.98 -0.78 18.11
C GLN A 12 -13.04 0.60 18.74
N PHE A 13 -12.63 1.64 17.99
CA PHE A 13 -12.78 3.02 18.44
C PHE A 13 -13.93 3.71 17.74
N GLY A 14 -13.93 3.68 16.40
CA GLY A 14 -14.86 4.48 15.62
C GLY A 14 -14.31 4.81 14.23
N THR A 15 -14.48 6.06 13.81
CA THR A 15 -14.20 6.52 12.45
C THR A 15 -13.13 7.61 12.41
N LEU A 16 -12.12 7.42 11.56
CA LEU A 16 -11.28 8.51 11.07
C LEU A 16 -11.98 9.17 9.88
N VAL A 17 -12.20 10.48 9.96
CA VAL A 17 -12.65 11.29 8.82
C VAL A 17 -11.51 12.22 8.39
N ALA A 18 -10.95 11.98 7.20
CA ALA A 18 -9.97 12.86 6.58
C ALA A 18 -10.67 13.72 5.52
N LYS A 19 -10.80 15.02 5.78
CA LYS A 19 -11.27 15.99 4.78
C LYS A 19 -10.06 16.41 3.96
N MET A 20 -10.11 16.17 2.66
CA MET A 20 -9.01 16.39 1.73
C MET A 20 -9.37 17.46 0.69
N THR A 21 -8.39 17.88 -0.10
CA THR A 21 -8.62 18.75 -1.27
C THR A 21 -9.51 18.10 -2.32
N ILE A 22 -9.37 16.78 -2.48
CA ILE A 22 -10.05 15.95 -3.48
C ILE A 22 -11.34 15.29 -3.00
N GLY A 23 -11.75 15.48 -1.74
CA GLY A 23 -12.96 14.85 -1.20
C GLY A 23 -12.85 14.50 0.28
N VAL A 24 -13.70 13.60 0.74
CA VAL A 24 -13.73 13.13 2.13
C VAL A 24 -13.51 11.62 2.16
N ARG A 25 -12.56 11.17 2.99
CA ARG A 25 -12.29 9.76 3.23
C ARG A 25 -12.72 9.38 4.65
N LYS A 26 -13.35 8.22 4.80
CA LYS A 26 -13.80 7.69 6.08
C LYS A 26 -13.25 6.28 6.26
N TYR A 27 -12.60 6.04 7.39
CA TYR A 27 -12.01 4.73 7.69
C TYR A 27 -12.47 4.25 9.07
N PRO A 28 -12.93 3.00 9.18
CA PRO A 28 -13.14 2.38 10.49
C PRO A 28 -11.77 2.09 11.12
N ILE A 29 -11.54 2.52 12.36
CA ILE A 29 -10.24 2.40 13.03
C ILE A 29 -10.39 1.85 14.45
N SER A 30 -9.33 1.17 14.92
CA SER A 30 -9.19 0.74 16.32
C SER A 30 -8.65 1.87 17.22
N ASP A 31 -8.71 1.66 18.53
CA ASP A 31 -8.08 2.55 19.50
C ASP A 31 -6.57 2.67 19.30
N ASP A 32 -5.89 1.57 18.96
CA ASP A 32 -4.45 1.59 18.67
C ASP A 32 -4.13 2.46 17.47
N ALA A 33 -4.93 2.34 16.40
CA ALA A 33 -4.80 3.19 15.21
C ALA A 33 -5.04 4.67 15.56
N ARG A 34 -6.05 4.99 16.38
CA ARG A 34 -6.31 6.35 16.87
C ARG A 34 -5.10 6.93 17.60
N VAL A 35 -4.50 6.18 18.53
CA VAL A 35 -3.31 6.62 19.27
C VAL A 35 -2.13 6.86 18.33
N ALA A 36 -1.92 5.97 17.34
CA ALA A 36 -0.87 6.12 16.34
C ALA A 36 -1.08 7.36 15.46
N ILE A 37 -2.31 7.63 15.01
CA ILE A 37 -2.67 8.81 14.23
C ILE A 37 -2.42 10.08 15.03
N LEU A 38 -2.90 10.15 16.29
CA LEU A 38 -2.69 11.31 17.17
C LEU A 38 -1.21 11.64 17.35
N ARG A 39 -0.36 10.62 17.58
CA ARG A 39 1.08 10.81 17.69
C ARG A 39 1.69 11.41 16.43
N GLN A 40 1.27 10.94 15.25
CA GLN A 40 1.75 11.47 13.97
C GLN A 40 1.29 12.92 13.73
N VAL A 41 0.03 13.23 14.00
CA VAL A 41 -0.52 14.60 13.89
C VAL A 41 0.22 15.57 14.81
N ILE A 42 0.47 15.19 16.06
CA ILE A 42 1.26 16.01 17.01
C ILE A 42 2.68 16.22 16.49
N GLN A 43 3.32 15.18 15.92
CA GLN A 43 4.64 15.33 15.33
C GLN A 43 4.65 16.34 14.18
N TYR A 44 3.64 16.35 13.31
CA TYR A 44 3.54 17.36 12.24
C TYR A 44 3.47 18.80 12.78
N ASN A 45 2.79 19.03 13.91
CA ASN A 45 2.73 20.35 14.55
C ASN A 45 4.11 20.83 15.04
N HIS A 46 4.96 19.93 15.52
CA HIS A 46 6.30 20.27 16.00
C HIS A 46 7.37 20.31 14.87
N LEU A 47 7.10 19.67 13.73
CA LEU A 47 8.05 19.51 12.63
C LEU A 47 8.10 20.67 11.63
N GLN A 48 7.26 21.70 11.77
CA GLN A 48 7.47 22.95 10.99
C GLN A 48 8.85 23.60 11.25
N GLN A 49 9.61 23.13 12.25
CA GLN A 49 10.95 23.62 12.59
C GLN A 49 12.12 22.75 12.06
N ARG A 50 11.90 21.58 11.46
CA ARG A 50 12.98 20.72 10.92
C ARG A 50 12.56 20.08 9.59
N LYS A 51 13.52 19.86 8.67
CA LYS A 51 13.40 19.31 7.30
C LYS A 51 12.80 17.88 7.17
N ILE A 52 11.92 17.46 8.08
CA ILE A 52 11.24 16.14 8.12
C ILE A 52 9.78 16.25 7.63
N ALA A 53 9.44 17.35 6.95
CA ALA A 53 8.09 17.74 6.51
C ALA A 53 7.42 16.79 5.48
N ASN A 54 7.99 15.62 5.20
CA ASN A 54 7.59 14.76 4.07
C ASN A 54 7.10 13.36 4.50
N ARG A 55 6.77 13.15 5.79
CA ARG A 55 6.20 11.87 6.21
C ARG A 55 4.73 11.80 5.81
N TRP A 56 4.29 10.61 5.42
CA TRP A 56 2.88 10.32 5.15
C TRP A 56 2.21 9.96 6.47
N LEU A 57 0.96 10.37 6.66
CA LEU A 57 0.14 9.85 7.75
C LEU A 57 -0.19 8.38 7.43
N ASN A 58 0.22 7.46 8.30
CA ASN A 58 0.00 6.02 8.09
C ASN A 58 -0.80 5.39 9.23
N PHE A 59 -1.66 4.43 8.91
CA PHE A 59 -2.36 3.62 9.90
C PHE A 59 -2.96 2.37 9.25
N LEU A 60 -3.27 1.38 10.07
CA LEU A 60 -4.07 0.22 9.68
C LEU A 60 -5.54 0.49 10.03
N SER A 61 -6.42 0.37 9.04
CA SER A 61 -7.87 0.43 9.24
C SER A 61 -8.45 -0.97 9.51
N LEU A 62 -9.66 -1.00 10.07
CA LEU A 62 -10.39 -2.23 10.33
C LEU A 62 -10.95 -2.87 9.05
N ASP A 63 -11.05 -2.13 7.95
CA ASP A 63 -11.41 -2.64 6.62
C ASP A 63 -10.22 -3.23 5.84
N ASN A 64 -9.21 -3.75 6.57
CA ASN A 64 -8.03 -4.43 6.03
C ASN A 64 -7.16 -3.55 5.12
N LYS A 65 -6.99 -2.26 5.42
CA LYS A 65 -6.12 -1.37 4.62
C LYS A 65 -5.00 -0.77 5.44
N ILE A 66 -3.77 -0.93 4.95
CA ILE A 66 -2.68 -0.01 5.28
C ILE A 66 -2.95 1.25 4.47
N THR A 67 -3.29 2.33 5.16
CA THR A 67 -3.62 3.61 4.53
C THR A 67 -2.47 4.57 4.71
N LEU A 68 -2.00 5.15 3.60
CA LEU A 68 -1.00 6.21 3.56
C LEU A 68 -1.66 7.47 3.01
N ILE A 69 -1.74 8.54 3.80
CA ILE A 69 -2.31 9.82 3.39
C ILE A 69 -1.21 10.88 3.33
N ASN A 70 -1.11 11.56 2.19
CA ASN A 70 -0.18 12.66 2.01
C ASN A 70 -0.71 13.93 2.70
N PRO A 71 0.00 14.47 3.72
CA PRO A 71 -0.49 15.61 4.50
C PRO A 71 -0.74 16.88 3.70
N ASN A 72 -0.07 17.07 2.56
CA ASN A 72 -0.26 18.25 1.71
C ASN A 72 -1.69 18.39 1.17
N PHE A 73 -2.43 17.27 1.10
CA PHE A 73 -3.79 17.23 0.58
C PHE A 73 -4.83 17.17 1.70
N ILE A 74 -4.43 17.16 2.97
CA ILE A 74 -5.33 17.12 4.12
C ILE A 74 -5.73 18.55 4.51
N LYS A 75 -7.04 18.81 4.56
CA LYS A 75 -7.61 20.04 5.12
C LYS A 75 -7.86 19.91 6.62
N SER A 76 -8.40 18.77 7.04
CA SER A 76 -8.62 18.46 8.47
C SER A 76 -8.74 16.96 8.70
N VAL A 77 -8.48 16.55 9.94
CA VAL A 77 -8.64 15.18 10.43
C VAL A 77 -9.55 15.19 11.65
N GLU A 78 -10.54 14.31 11.67
CA GLU A 78 -11.46 14.11 12.79
C GLU A 78 -11.41 12.64 13.22
N LEU A 79 -11.38 12.40 14.52
CA LEU A 79 -11.41 11.07 15.13
C LEU A 79 -12.70 10.98 15.93
N ILE A 80 -13.65 10.20 15.44
CA ILE A 80 -15.02 10.16 15.94
C ILE A 80 -15.25 8.79 16.59
N GLY A 81 -15.72 8.76 17.83
CA GLY A 81 -16.10 7.53 18.52
C GLY A 81 -17.32 6.86 17.88
N ASP A 82 -17.40 5.54 17.98
CA ASP A 82 -18.53 4.74 17.51
C ASP A 82 -19.85 5.05 18.25
N ASP A 83 -19.74 5.57 19.47
CA ASP A 83 -20.84 6.09 20.29
C ASP A 83 -21.45 7.40 19.74
N VAL A 84 -20.70 8.15 18.93
CA VAL A 84 -21.16 9.41 18.31
C VAL A 84 -21.73 9.18 16.93
N HIS A 85 -21.04 8.40 16.09
CA HIS A 85 -21.48 8.09 14.73
C HIS A 85 -21.20 6.64 14.34
N PRO A 86 -22.11 5.99 13.59
CA PRO A 86 -21.90 4.63 13.13
C PRO A 86 -20.66 4.57 12.23
N MET A 87 -19.86 3.54 12.46
CA MET A 87 -18.66 3.27 11.68
C MET A 87 -19.00 2.93 10.23
N PRO A 88 -18.09 3.24 9.28
CA PRO A 88 -18.14 2.62 7.95
C PRO A 88 -18.21 1.11 8.06
N GLN A 89 -18.95 0.47 7.16
CA GLN A 89 -19.06 -0.99 7.13
C GLN A 89 -17.69 -1.63 6.87
N TYR A 90 -17.39 -2.69 7.60
CA TYR A 90 -16.23 -3.54 7.40
C TYR A 90 -16.55 -4.98 7.80
N TYR A 91 -15.73 -5.92 7.34
CA TYR A 91 -15.85 -7.34 7.62
C TYR A 91 -14.83 -7.79 8.67
N ARG A 92 -14.98 -9.01 9.19
CA ARG A 92 -14.00 -9.61 10.10
C ARG A 92 -12.73 -9.97 9.33
N SER A 93 -11.60 -10.02 10.02
CA SER A 93 -10.29 -10.32 9.41
C SER A 93 -10.26 -11.64 8.62
N GLU A 94 -11.00 -12.63 9.11
CA GLU A 94 -11.14 -13.96 8.52
C GLU A 94 -11.75 -13.90 7.13
N ILE A 95 -12.69 -12.98 6.89
CA ILE A 95 -13.34 -12.79 5.59
C ILE A 95 -12.34 -12.25 4.59
N TYR A 96 -11.54 -11.23 4.94
CA TYR A 96 -10.54 -10.69 4.02
C TYR A 96 -9.48 -11.72 3.65
N ARG A 97 -9.04 -12.53 4.62
CA ARG A 97 -8.08 -13.62 4.36
C ARG A 97 -8.65 -14.71 3.49
N ALA A 98 -9.92 -15.09 3.72
CA ALA A 98 -10.60 -16.08 2.90
C ALA A 98 -10.83 -15.56 1.48
N LEU A 99 -11.17 -14.28 1.30
CA LEU A 99 -11.31 -13.65 -0.02
C LEU A 99 -9.98 -13.56 -0.78
N ASP A 100 -8.84 -13.31 -0.12
CA ASP A 100 -7.51 -13.29 -0.76
C ASP A 100 -7.06 -14.68 -1.23
N ASP A 101 -7.61 -15.76 -0.65
CA ASP A 101 -7.16 -17.13 -0.86
C ASP A 101 -8.35 -18.11 -0.97
N LEU A 102 -9.36 -17.77 -1.78
CA LEU A 102 -10.62 -18.53 -1.89
C LEU A 102 -10.40 -20.01 -2.24
N ASP A 103 -9.34 -20.31 -2.98
CA ASP A 103 -9.00 -21.66 -3.42
C ASP A 103 -8.15 -22.46 -2.40
N ALA A 104 -7.79 -21.86 -1.26
CA ALA A 104 -6.95 -22.53 -0.28
C ALA A 104 -7.68 -23.68 0.43
N SER A 105 -7.01 -24.83 0.49
CA SER A 105 -7.43 -25.96 1.32
C SER A 105 -7.32 -25.57 2.81
N GLY A 106 -8.44 -25.29 3.48
CA GLY A 106 -8.47 -24.98 4.92
C GLY A 106 -9.50 -23.94 5.35
N ILE A 107 -10.19 -23.29 4.41
CA ILE A 107 -11.31 -22.39 4.73
C ILE A 107 -12.54 -23.24 5.09
N SER A 108 -13.21 -22.93 6.20
CA SER A 108 -14.44 -23.63 6.60
C SER A 108 -15.58 -23.36 5.61
N GLU A 109 -16.51 -24.30 5.49
CA GLU A 109 -17.64 -24.15 4.56
C GLU A 109 -18.55 -22.97 4.93
N GLU A 110 -18.68 -22.64 6.23
CA GLU A 110 -19.41 -21.45 6.66
C GLU A 110 -18.75 -20.17 6.16
N LEU A 111 -17.41 -20.07 6.26
CA LEU A 111 -16.67 -18.89 5.83
C LEU A 111 -16.65 -18.73 4.31
N LYS A 112 -16.59 -19.84 3.57
CA LYS A 112 -16.76 -19.83 2.10
C LYS A 112 -18.13 -19.30 1.71
N SER A 113 -19.19 -19.82 2.34
CA SER A 113 -20.56 -19.38 2.09
C SER A 113 -20.73 -17.88 2.38
N GLU A 114 -20.14 -17.38 3.47
CA GLU A 114 -20.12 -15.94 3.75
C GLU A 114 -19.39 -15.13 2.65
N CYS A 115 -18.25 -15.60 2.18
CA CYS A 115 -17.51 -14.96 1.08
C CYS A 115 -18.31 -14.95 -0.22
N GLU A 116 -18.96 -16.05 -0.58
CA GLU A 116 -19.83 -16.15 -1.76
C GLU A 116 -21.01 -15.17 -1.69
N ILE A 117 -21.62 -15.00 -0.52
CA ILE A 117 -22.67 -14.01 -0.30
C ILE A 117 -22.14 -12.59 -0.51
N ILE A 118 -20.93 -12.29 -0.03
CA ILE A 118 -20.29 -10.98 -0.20
C ILE A 118 -20.02 -10.72 -1.67
N VAL A 119 -19.35 -11.65 -2.36
CA VAL A 119 -19.05 -11.59 -3.80
C VAL A 119 -20.34 -11.42 -4.61
N SER A 120 -21.40 -12.17 -4.28
CA SER A 120 -22.70 -12.07 -4.97
C SER A 120 -23.38 -10.71 -4.78
N LYS A 121 -23.15 -10.03 -3.64
CA LYS A 121 -23.76 -8.73 -3.34
C LYS A 121 -23.04 -7.55 -4.00
N MET A 122 -21.70 -7.58 -4.05
CA MET A 122 -20.91 -6.45 -4.57
C MET A 122 -20.33 -6.67 -5.96
N GLY A 123 -20.27 -7.93 -6.42
CA GLY A 123 -19.58 -8.33 -7.65
C GLY A 123 -18.14 -8.78 -7.37
N GLU A 124 -17.67 -9.72 -8.18
CA GLU A 124 -16.34 -10.31 -8.09
C GLU A 124 -15.22 -9.27 -8.19
N GLU A 125 -15.34 -8.32 -9.12
CA GLU A 125 -14.32 -7.28 -9.29
C GLU A 125 -14.14 -6.41 -8.04
N GLU A 126 -15.25 -5.99 -7.41
CA GLU A 126 -15.19 -5.15 -6.22
C GLU A 126 -14.69 -5.94 -5.00
N ALA A 127 -15.08 -7.21 -4.89
CA ALA A 127 -14.55 -8.11 -3.86
C ALA A 127 -13.03 -8.30 -4.02
N MET A 128 -12.54 -8.48 -5.26
CA MET A 128 -11.12 -8.58 -5.55
C MET A 128 -10.36 -7.28 -5.22
N ARG A 129 -10.95 -6.11 -5.49
CA ARG A 129 -10.34 -4.82 -5.12
C ARG A 129 -10.12 -4.66 -3.62
N MET A 130 -10.97 -5.26 -2.78
CA MET A 130 -10.82 -5.20 -1.33
C MET A 130 -9.58 -5.92 -0.80
N VAL A 131 -9.12 -6.96 -1.50
CA VAL A 131 -8.08 -7.87 -0.98
C VAL A 131 -6.83 -7.95 -1.85
N TYR A 132 -6.95 -7.67 -3.14
CA TYR A 132 -5.91 -7.94 -4.13
C TYR A 132 -5.27 -6.68 -4.72
N TYR A 133 -5.98 -5.56 -4.74
CA TYR A 133 -5.53 -4.34 -5.41
C TYR A 133 -5.13 -3.24 -4.42
N ALA A 134 -3.97 -2.63 -4.66
CA ALA A 134 -3.62 -1.35 -4.05
C ALA A 134 -4.30 -0.22 -4.82
N ARG A 135 -4.99 0.66 -4.09
CA ARG A 135 -5.61 1.87 -4.66
C ARG A 135 -4.67 3.04 -4.50
N VAL A 136 -4.45 3.78 -5.57
CA VAL A 136 -3.69 5.04 -5.59
C VAL A 136 -4.64 6.14 -6.03
N THR A 137 -4.89 7.12 -5.16
CA THR A 137 -5.71 8.29 -5.48
C THR A 137 -4.81 9.49 -5.72
N TYR A 138 -4.96 10.13 -6.88
CA TYR A 138 -4.19 11.31 -7.28
C TYR A 138 -4.84 12.63 -6.84
N ASP A 139 -4.10 13.73 -6.96
CA ASP A 139 -4.53 15.10 -6.66
C ASP A 139 -5.65 15.62 -7.56
N SER A 140 -5.91 14.95 -8.69
CA SER A 140 -7.10 15.12 -9.54
C SER A 140 -8.37 14.52 -8.94
N GLY A 141 -8.23 13.62 -7.95
CA GLY A 141 -9.31 12.79 -7.42
C GLY A 141 -9.52 11.47 -8.19
N GLU A 142 -8.75 11.22 -9.25
CA GLU A 142 -8.77 9.95 -9.98
C GLU A 142 -8.18 8.81 -9.13
N ASP A 143 -8.80 7.63 -9.24
CA ASP A 143 -8.35 6.41 -8.59
C ASP A 143 -7.78 5.43 -9.62
N GLU A 144 -6.58 4.94 -9.33
CA GLU A 144 -5.99 3.80 -10.04
C GLU A 144 -5.93 2.59 -9.11
N TRP A 145 -6.45 1.47 -9.60
CA TRP A 145 -6.39 0.17 -8.93
C TRP A 145 -5.26 -0.64 -9.55
N ASN A 146 -4.27 -1.00 -8.74
CA ASN A 146 -3.09 -1.71 -9.20
C ASN A 146 -2.98 -3.04 -8.47
N ILE A 147 -2.60 -4.09 -9.20
CA ILE A 147 -2.41 -5.41 -8.60
C ILE A 147 -1.32 -5.32 -7.53
N LEU A 148 -1.61 -5.83 -6.32
CA LEU A 148 -0.60 -5.95 -5.28
C LEU A 148 0.16 -7.28 -5.46
N ASP A 149 1.28 -7.20 -6.16
CA ASP A 149 2.25 -8.27 -6.35
C ASP A 149 3.50 -8.06 -5.47
N ASP A 150 4.49 -8.98 -5.58
CA ASP A 150 5.74 -8.89 -4.83
C ASP A 150 6.54 -7.60 -5.13
N GLY A 151 6.48 -7.11 -6.37
CA GLY A 151 7.18 -5.90 -6.82
C GLY A 151 6.58 -4.65 -6.19
N ALA A 152 5.26 -4.45 -6.38
CA ALA A 152 4.50 -3.36 -5.80
C ALA A 152 4.58 -3.38 -4.25
N ALA A 153 4.46 -4.56 -3.63
CA ALA A 153 4.61 -4.70 -2.18
C ALA A 153 6.01 -4.28 -1.68
N ALA A 154 7.07 -4.45 -2.49
CA ALA A 154 8.41 -3.96 -2.15
C ALA A 154 8.45 -2.44 -2.00
N THR A 155 7.81 -1.75 -2.93
CA THR A 155 7.74 -0.30 -2.95
C THR A 155 6.93 0.21 -1.77
N PHE A 156 5.74 -0.36 -1.51
CA PHE A 156 4.92 0.00 -0.36
C PHE A 156 5.61 -0.26 0.97
N PHE A 157 6.43 -1.32 1.07
CA PHE A 157 7.26 -1.55 2.25
C PHE A 157 8.31 -0.47 2.47
N GLY A 158 8.95 0.00 1.40
CA GLY A 158 9.85 1.17 1.48
C GLY A 158 9.14 2.42 2.01
N LEU A 159 7.86 2.59 1.68
CA LEU A 159 7.01 3.70 2.11
C LEU A 159 6.53 3.57 3.58
N GLU A 160 6.11 2.37 3.99
CA GLU A 160 5.59 2.08 5.34
C GLU A 160 6.69 2.10 6.40
N ALA A 161 7.88 1.54 6.11
CA ALA A 161 8.94 1.29 7.10
C ALA A 161 9.53 2.55 7.77
N ALA A 162 9.10 3.76 7.39
CA ALA A 162 9.54 5.07 7.92
C ALA A 162 11.08 5.28 7.94
N SER A 163 11.85 4.36 7.36
CA SER A 163 13.31 4.38 7.25
C SER A 163 13.78 5.39 6.23
N PHE A 164 12.88 5.87 5.37
CA PHE A 164 13.20 6.91 4.41
C PHE A 164 12.27 8.09 4.68
N ALA A 165 12.86 9.25 4.94
CA ALA A 165 12.17 10.52 4.70
C ALA A 165 11.96 10.64 3.19
N ILE A 166 11.05 9.83 2.61
CA ILE A 166 10.84 9.74 1.17
C ILE A 166 10.32 11.09 0.73
N PRO A 167 11.10 11.87 -0.05
CA PRO A 167 10.62 13.14 -0.54
C PRO A 167 9.36 12.89 -1.36
N GLN A 168 8.34 13.72 -1.19
CA GLN A 168 7.11 13.60 -1.97
C GLN A 168 7.38 13.70 -3.48
N SER A 169 8.50 14.26 -3.93
CA SER A 169 8.91 14.28 -5.35
C SER A 169 9.52 12.96 -5.87
N THR A 170 9.30 11.83 -5.20
CA THR A 170 9.86 10.51 -5.59
C THR A 170 8.85 9.74 -6.44
N PHE A 171 9.34 8.84 -7.29
CA PHE A 171 8.51 7.90 -8.03
C PHE A 171 8.43 6.56 -7.28
N ALA A 172 7.22 6.05 -7.09
CA ALA A 172 6.94 4.75 -6.50
C ALA A 172 6.44 3.79 -7.59
N GLU A 173 7.04 2.62 -7.72
CA GLU A 173 6.53 1.56 -8.60
C GLU A 173 5.23 0.98 -8.03
N ILE A 174 4.16 1.05 -8.82
CA ILE A 174 2.79 0.69 -8.41
C ILE A 174 2.26 -0.55 -9.13
N GLU A 175 2.89 -0.98 -10.23
CA GLU A 175 2.54 -2.18 -11.00
C GLU A 175 3.80 -2.72 -11.68
N GLU A 176 4.07 -4.03 -11.53
CA GLU A 176 5.15 -4.74 -12.23
C GLU A 176 4.59 -5.98 -12.95
N GLU A 177 4.33 -5.88 -14.25
CA GLU A 177 3.90 -7.04 -15.06
C GLU A 177 5.12 -7.71 -15.71
N GLY A 178 5.88 -8.44 -14.89
CA GLY A 178 7.10 -9.14 -15.33
C GLY A 178 8.13 -8.18 -15.94
N TYR A 179 8.65 -8.50 -17.14
CA TYR A 179 9.61 -7.63 -17.84
C TYR A 179 8.95 -6.66 -18.84
N TYR A 180 7.62 -6.69 -18.97
CA TYR A 180 6.93 -6.06 -20.10
C TYR A 180 6.35 -4.70 -19.75
N ARG A 181 6.01 -4.47 -18.48
CA ARG A 181 5.42 -3.22 -18.02
C ARG A 181 5.83 -2.92 -16.59
N ALA A 182 6.34 -1.71 -16.37
CA ALA A 182 6.52 -1.14 -15.03
C ALA A 182 5.83 0.23 -15.02
N ARG A 183 5.00 0.48 -14.01
CA ARG A 183 4.35 1.79 -13.82
C ARG A 183 4.81 2.43 -12.54
N PHE A 184 5.05 3.73 -12.62
CA PHE A 184 5.52 4.52 -11.52
C PHE A 184 4.57 5.69 -11.26
N ALA A 185 4.12 5.84 -10.02
CA ALA A 185 3.39 7.01 -9.56
C ALA A 185 4.36 8.07 -9.04
N ASN A 186 4.21 9.31 -9.49
CA ASN A 186 4.88 10.44 -8.87
C ASN A 186 4.17 10.78 -7.56
N LEU A 187 4.83 10.52 -6.43
CA LEU A 187 4.26 10.68 -5.09
C LEU A 187 3.83 12.12 -4.77
N LYS A 188 4.27 13.11 -5.55
CA LYS A 188 3.91 14.52 -5.37
C LYS A 188 2.45 14.75 -5.71
N HIS A 189 1.96 13.97 -6.67
CA HIS A 189 0.60 14.02 -7.18
C HIS A 189 -0.29 12.96 -6.55
N VAL A 190 0.24 12.13 -5.64
CA VAL A 190 -0.56 11.13 -4.93
C VAL A 190 -1.06 11.72 -3.62
N ALA A 191 -2.38 11.66 -3.43
CA ALA A 191 -3.08 12.11 -2.23
C ALA A 191 -3.24 10.97 -1.21
N VAL A 192 -3.60 9.77 -1.67
CA VAL A 192 -3.85 8.60 -0.81
C VAL A 192 -3.33 7.33 -1.49
N MET A 193 -2.76 6.42 -0.70
CA MET A 193 -2.56 5.03 -1.08
C MET A 193 -3.27 4.13 -0.06
N GLU A 194 -4.07 3.19 -0.53
CA GLU A 194 -4.74 2.17 0.28
C GLU A 194 -4.25 0.80 -0.17
N VAL A 195 -3.61 0.04 0.72
CA VAL A 195 -3.01 -1.25 0.41
C VAL A 195 -3.66 -2.35 1.25
N PRO A 196 -4.17 -3.45 0.65
CA PRO A 196 -4.71 -4.57 1.41
C PRO A 196 -3.68 -5.17 2.37
N SER A 197 -3.96 -5.07 3.68
CA SER A 197 -2.98 -5.34 4.73
C SER A 197 -2.57 -6.81 4.81
N ASP A 198 -3.54 -7.72 4.88
CA ASP A 198 -3.28 -9.16 4.98
C ASP A 198 -2.43 -9.66 3.79
N ARG A 199 -2.77 -9.24 2.57
CA ARG A 199 -2.02 -9.58 1.36
C ARG A 199 -0.63 -8.98 1.34
N TYR A 200 -0.50 -7.70 1.67
CA TYR A 200 0.79 -7.03 1.80
C TYR A 200 1.71 -7.77 2.79
N HIS A 201 1.18 -8.18 3.95
CA HIS A 201 1.94 -8.95 4.92
C HIS A 201 2.27 -10.37 4.42
N LYS A 202 1.38 -11.03 3.68
CA LYS A 202 1.65 -12.33 3.02
C LYS A 202 2.86 -12.23 2.08
N LEU A 203 2.93 -11.18 1.26
CA LEU A 203 4.01 -10.94 0.29
C LEU A 203 5.33 -10.48 0.96
N THR A 204 5.27 -9.85 2.13
CA THR A 204 6.46 -9.31 2.82
C THR A 204 7.03 -10.23 3.92
N ARG A 205 6.27 -11.23 4.41
CA ARG A 205 6.66 -12.14 5.51
C ARG A 205 7.92 -12.98 5.26
N ASN A 206 8.20 -13.38 4.02
CA ASN A 206 9.22 -14.40 3.71
C ASN A 206 10.40 -13.91 2.87
N ARG A 207 10.75 -12.61 2.90
CA ARG A 207 11.82 -12.12 2.02
C ARG A 207 13.21 -12.62 2.44
N PRO A 208 13.92 -13.42 1.61
CA PRO A 208 15.37 -13.40 1.63
C PRO A 208 15.86 -11.99 1.21
N ILE A 209 16.93 -11.52 1.84
CA ILE A 209 17.58 -10.20 1.65
C ILE A 209 18.11 -9.96 0.20
N THR A 210 17.77 -10.81 -0.76
CA THR A 210 18.36 -10.80 -2.10
C THR A 210 17.31 -10.94 -3.21
N LEU A 211 16.65 -9.85 -3.56
CA LEU A 211 16.38 -9.58 -4.97
C LEU A 211 17.27 -8.41 -5.39
N ARG A 212 18.52 -8.79 -5.68
CA ARG A 212 19.33 -8.15 -6.71
C ARG A 212 18.40 -7.77 -7.85
N ARG A 213 18.44 -6.51 -8.30
CA ARG A 213 18.16 -6.14 -9.70
C ARG A 213 18.50 -7.34 -10.57
N ARG A 214 17.50 -8.00 -11.16
CA ARG A 214 17.76 -9.05 -12.15
C ARG A 214 18.66 -8.38 -13.18
N LYS A 215 19.94 -8.77 -13.23
CA LYS A 215 20.88 -8.27 -14.23
C LYS A 215 20.21 -8.53 -15.56
N MET A 216 19.99 -7.47 -16.34
CA MET A 216 19.58 -7.59 -17.74
C MET A 216 20.34 -8.74 -18.39
N PRO A 217 19.70 -9.64 -19.14
CA PRO A 217 20.42 -10.28 -20.23
C PRO A 217 20.95 -9.13 -21.09
N PRO A 218 22.27 -9.04 -21.35
CA PRO A 218 22.80 -7.94 -22.14
C PRO A 218 22.03 -7.92 -23.46
N SER A 219 21.38 -6.79 -23.75
CA SER A 219 20.66 -6.60 -25.00
C SER A 219 21.61 -6.94 -26.16
N ASN A 220 21.14 -7.73 -27.12
CA ASN A 220 21.93 -8.14 -28.29
C ASN A 220 22.46 -6.95 -29.12
N LEU A 221 22.00 -5.73 -28.83
CA LEU A 221 22.54 -4.46 -29.36
C LEU A 221 23.96 -4.14 -28.88
N ASN A 222 24.39 -4.63 -27.72
CA ASN A 222 25.75 -4.37 -27.21
C ASN A 222 26.80 -5.39 -27.71
N ARG A 223 26.38 -6.54 -28.24
CA ARG A 223 27.30 -7.51 -28.87
C ARG A 223 27.77 -7.05 -30.25
N ALA A 224 26.89 -6.36 -31.00
CA ALA A 224 27.23 -5.79 -32.31
C ALA A 224 28.19 -4.58 -32.23
N LYS A 225 28.15 -3.80 -31.14
CA LYS A 225 29.12 -2.71 -30.92
C LYS A 225 30.48 -3.22 -30.45
N ALA A 226 30.53 -4.25 -29.61
CA ALA A 226 31.80 -4.84 -29.16
C ALA A 226 32.55 -5.59 -30.28
N GLN A 227 31.83 -6.22 -31.22
CA GLN A 227 32.43 -6.88 -32.37
C GLN A 227 32.91 -5.92 -33.47
N ARG A 228 32.30 -4.73 -33.60
CA ARG A 228 32.80 -3.69 -34.53
C ARG A 228 34.11 -3.06 -34.03
N ILE A 229 34.25 -2.82 -32.72
CA ILE A 229 35.48 -2.25 -32.16
C ILE A 229 36.67 -3.22 -32.26
N GLN A 230 36.45 -4.54 -32.21
CA GLN A 230 37.51 -5.52 -32.45
C GLN A 230 37.85 -5.75 -33.93
N ALA A 231 36.93 -5.49 -34.86
CA ALA A 231 37.20 -5.62 -36.29
C ALA A 231 37.97 -4.43 -36.89
N ASP A 232 37.76 -3.22 -36.35
CA ASP A 232 38.48 -2.02 -36.80
C ASP A 232 39.89 -1.91 -36.15
N ALA A 233 40.13 -2.54 -35.00
CA ALA A 233 41.46 -2.62 -34.37
C ALA A 233 42.38 -3.71 -34.97
N ALA A 234 41.88 -4.54 -35.89
CA ALA A 234 42.64 -5.60 -36.56
C ALA A 234 42.96 -5.27 -38.04
N ARG A 235 42.81 -3.99 -38.44
CA ARG A 235 43.14 -3.48 -39.78
C ARG A 235 44.16 -2.33 -39.77
N GLU A 236 44.69 -1.98 -38.61
CA GLU A 236 45.85 -1.12 -38.46
C GLU A 236 46.97 -1.91 -37.78
N ASP A 237 47.52 -2.87 -38.51
CA ASP A 237 48.89 -3.40 -38.38
C ASP A 237 49.33 -3.94 -39.76
#